data_AF-A0A2Z7C4Q3-F1
#
_entry.id   AF-A0A2Z7C4Q3-F1
#
_cell.length_a   1.000
_cell.length_b   1.000
_cell.length_c   1.000
_cell.angle_alpha   90.00
_cell.angle_beta   90.00
_cell.angle_gamma   90.00
#
_symmetry.space_group_name_H-M   'P 1'
#
loop_
_entity.id
_entity.type
_entity.pdbx_description
1 polymer ?
#
loop_
_entity_poly.entity_id
_entity_poly.type
_entity_poly.pdbx_seq_one_letter_code
_entity_poly.pdbx_strand_id
1 'polypeptide(L)'
;DSREREFDNLKQGDMRVAEYARRFSALLVYMPAVANQERTKRNKFLKGLRPDLYRMVLSGSPETFMEAVNNAVDIEESLMDHEAPIHQTTACASQSAQAVSQSYHSFPMM
;
A
#
# COMPACT_ATOMS: atom_id res chain seq x y z
N ASP A 1 34.32 5.43 4.14
CA ASP A 1 34.47 3.96 4.22
C ASP A 1 33.40 3.22 5.03
N SER A 2 33.23 3.43 6.34
CA SER A 2 32.24 2.64 7.11
C SER A 2 30.77 2.92 6.69
N ARG A 3 30.38 4.21 6.62
CA ARG A 3 29.01 4.63 6.29
C ARG A 3 28.61 4.36 4.84
N GLU A 4 29.56 4.46 3.91
CA GLU A 4 29.34 4.18 2.49
C GLU A 4 29.05 2.70 2.27
N ARG A 5 29.86 1.81 2.85
CA ARG A 5 29.58 0.37 2.84
C ARG A 5 28.26 0.04 3.54
N GLU A 6 27.94 0.72 4.65
CA GLU A 6 26.65 0.54 5.33
C GLU A 6 25.49 0.91 4.40
N PHE A 7 25.58 2.06 3.73
CA PHE A 7 24.57 2.51 2.78
C PHE A 7 24.44 1.57 1.58
N ASP A 8 25.57 1.03 1.10
CA ASP A 8 25.56 0.13 -0.04
C ASP A 8 24.94 -1.22 0.25
N ASN A 9 25.17 -1.72 1.45
CA ASN A 9 24.63 -2.98 1.93
C ASN A 9 23.25 -2.83 2.57
N LEU A 10 22.72 -1.61 2.72
CA LEU A 10 21.42 -1.38 3.33
C LEU A 10 20.31 -1.97 2.45
N LYS A 11 19.66 -3.01 2.98
CA LYS A 11 18.44 -3.64 2.45
C LYS A 11 17.36 -3.58 3.51
N GLN A 12 16.10 -3.62 3.09
CA GLN A 12 14.94 -3.70 3.97
C GLN A 12 15.00 -4.97 4.82
N GLY A 13 15.27 -6.13 4.20
CA GLY A 13 15.26 -7.42 4.91
C GLY A 13 13.92 -7.63 5.61
N ASP A 14 13.96 -7.93 6.90
CA ASP A 14 12.76 -8.14 7.73
C ASP A 14 12.25 -6.84 8.40
N MET A 15 12.92 -5.70 8.17
CA MET A 15 12.47 -4.41 8.70
C MET A 15 11.16 -3.98 8.03
N ARG A 16 10.29 -3.32 8.80
CA ARG A 16 9.18 -2.55 8.22
C ARG A 16 9.72 -1.47 7.28
N VAL A 17 8.99 -1.15 6.22
CA VAL A 17 9.37 -0.10 5.26
C VAL A 17 9.70 1.21 5.97
N ALA A 18 8.89 1.59 6.97
CA ALA A 18 9.10 2.82 7.73
C ALA A 18 10.43 2.83 8.53
N GLU A 19 10.91 1.68 9.00
CA GLU A 19 12.22 1.58 9.65
C GLU A 19 13.36 1.63 8.62
N TYR A 20 13.22 0.90 7.51
CA TYR A 20 14.16 0.94 6.41
C TYR A 20 14.35 2.37 5.87
N ALA A 21 13.25 3.10 5.62
CA ALA A 21 13.28 4.49 5.15
C ALA A 21 13.97 5.44 6.13
N ARG A 22 13.76 5.26 7.45
CA ARG A 22 14.45 6.03 8.48
C ARG A 22 15.96 5.79 8.46
N ARG A 23 16.39 4.53 8.40
CA ARG A 23 17.82 4.18 8.29
C ARG A 23 18.44 4.70 7.01
N PHE A 24 17.74 4.55 5.89
CA PHE A 24 18.16 5.05 4.59
C PHE A 24 18.40 6.56 4.66
N SER A 25 17.46 7.32 5.22
CA SER A 25 17.55 8.77 5.36
C SER A 25 18.70 9.20 6.28
N ALA A 26 18.94 8.47 7.38
CA ALA A 26 20.05 8.74 8.29
C ALA A 26 21.43 8.55 7.62
N LEU A 27 21.56 7.57 6.73
CA LEU A 27 22.80 7.32 5.98
C LEU A 27 22.97 8.26 4.78
N LEU A 28 21.86 8.71 4.19
CA LEU A 28 21.85 9.57 3.02
C LEU A 28 22.56 10.91 3.26
N VAL A 29 22.58 11.41 4.50
CA VAL A 29 23.32 12.63 4.90
C VAL A 29 24.82 12.52 4.59
N TYR A 30 25.37 11.31 4.60
CA TYR A 30 26.78 11.07 4.27
C TYR A 30 27.03 10.85 2.78
N MET A 31 25.97 10.77 1.96
CA MET A 31 26.01 10.43 0.53
C MET A 31 25.44 11.58 -0.33
N PRO A 32 26.08 12.76 -0.35
CA PRO A 32 25.53 13.94 -1.04
C PRO A 32 25.32 13.70 -2.55
N ALA A 33 26.16 12.88 -3.18
CA ALA A 33 26.02 12.49 -4.58
C ALA A 33 24.68 11.77 -4.86
N VAL A 34 24.19 10.99 -3.88
CA VAL A 34 22.89 10.31 -3.97
C VAL A 34 21.77 11.22 -3.50
N ALA A 35 21.98 11.96 -2.40
CA ALA A 35 20.97 12.83 -1.78
C ALA A 35 20.45 13.92 -2.72
N ASN A 36 21.33 14.51 -3.52
CA ASN A 36 21.04 15.64 -4.40
C ASN A 36 20.32 15.24 -5.70
N GLN A 37 20.21 13.94 -5.98
CA GLN A 37 19.58 13.44 -7.20
C GLN A 37 18.38 12.57 -6.85
N GLU A 38 17.16 13.13 -6.99
CA GLU A 38 15.91 12.43 -6.69
C GLU A 38 15.84 11.05 -7.34
N ARG A 39 16.11 10.98 -8.65
CA ARG A 39 16.08 9.72 -9.40
C ARG A 39 17.05 8.68 -8.82
N THR A 40 18.26 9.09 -8.45
CA THR A 40 19.30 8.19 -7.89
C THR A 40 18.92 7.72 -6.50
N LYS A 41 18.47 8.64 -5.64
CA LYS A 41 17.96 8.37 -4.30
C LYS A 41 16.78 7.39 -4.31
N ARG A 42 15.76 7.68 -5.12
CA ARG A 42 14.59 6.82 -5.33
C ARG A 42 15.02 5.44 -5.82
N ASN A 43 15.85 5.36 -6.86
CA ASN A 43 16.29 4.08 -7.41
C ASN A 43 17.08 3.24 -6.39
N LYS A 44 17.91 3.88 -5.56
CA LYS A 44 18.65 3.21 -4.50
C LYS A 44 17.70 2.66 -3.44
N PHE A 45 16.71 3.44 -3.01
CA PHE A 45 15.67 3.00 -2.08
C PHE A 45 14.90 1.80 -2.63
N LEU A 46 14.38 1.90 -3.86
CA LEU A 46 13.63 0.81 -4.51
C LEU A 46 14.46 -0.48 -4.57
N LYS A 47 15.73 -0.41 -4.96
CA LYS A 47 16.63 -1.58 -5.02
C LYS A 47 16.93 -2.21 -3.66
N GLY A 48 16.65 -1.51 -2.55
CA GLY A 48 16.81 -2.03 -1.21
C GLY A 48 15.53 -2.60 -0.61
N LEU A 49 14.36 -2.36 -1.21
CA LEU A 49 13.10 -2.98 -0.79
C LEU A 49 13.15 -4.50 -0.96
N ARG A 50 12.27 -5.19 -0.21
CA ARG A 50 12.00 -6.61 -0.44
C ARG A 50 11.44 -6.82 -1.86
N PRO A 51 11.69 -7.99 -2.49
CA PRO A 51 11.33 -8.22 -3.90
C PRO A 51 9.85 -8.09 -4.23
N ASP A 52 8.97 -8.43 -3.29
CA ASP A 52 7.52 -8.30 -3.38
C ASP A 52 7.11 -6.81 -3.45
N LEU A 53 7.52 -6.02 -2.45
CA LEU A 53 7.24 -4.58 -2.39
C LEU A 53 7.89 -3.83 -3.56
N TYR A 54 9.12 -4.18 -3.94
CA TYR A 54 9.81 -3.56 -5.07
C TYR A 54 8.97 -3.58 -6.34
N ARG A 55 8.40 -4.74 -6.69
CA ARG A 55 7.60 -4.89 -7.92
C ARG A 55 6.32 -4.07 -7.87
N MET A 56 5.62 -4.10 -6.72
CA MET A 56 4.36 -3.37 -6.54
C MET A 56 4.59 -1.86 -6.56
N VAL A 57 5.58 -1.36 -5.82
CA VAL A 57 5.92 0.06 -5.80
C VAL A 57 6.42 0.53 -7.17
N LEU A 58 7.26 -0.26 -7.86
CA LEU A 58 7.75 0.09 -9.20
C LEU A 58 6.60 0.21 -10.21
N SER A 59 5.56 -0.62 -10.09
CA SER A 59 4.40 -0.57 -10.98
C SER A 59 3.62 0.75 -10.86
N GLY A 60 3.59 1.34 -9.66
CA GLY A 60 3.04 2.68 -9.43
C GLY A 60 3.88 3.83 -10.01
N SER A 61 5.06 3.52 -10.56
CA SER A 61 5.94 4.48 -11.24
C SER A 61 6.25 5.75 -10.44
N PRO A 62 6.68 5.66 -9.16
CA PRO A 62 6.90 6.83 -8.33
C PRO A 62 7.97 7.75 -8.94
N GLU A 63 7.69 9.04 -9.03
CA GLU A 63 8.60 10.02 -9.61
C GLU A 63 9.64 10.49 -8.59
N THR A 64 9.27 10.49 -7.30
CA THR A 64 10.11 11.00 -6.21
C THR A 64 10.47 9.92 -5.19
N PHE A 65 11.50 10.17 -4.37
CA PHE A 65 11.82 9.32 -3.22
C PHE A 65 10.66 9.26 -2.22
N MET A 66 10.03 10.40 -1.93
CA MET A 66 8.93 10.45 -0.96
C MET A 66 7.72 9.62 -1.42
N GLU A 67 7.38 9.72 -2.70
CA GLU A 67 6.31 8.91 -3.29
C GLU A 67 6.63 7.42 -3.23
N ALA A 68 7.88 7.03 -3.51
CA ALA A 68 8.30 5.63 -3.36
C ALA A 68 8.21 5.13 -1.91
N VAL A 69 8.51 5.98 -0.92
CA VAL A 69 8.36 5.65 0.51
C VAL A 69 6.90 5.50 0.88
N ASN A 70 6.04 6.47 0.54
CA ASN A 70 4.62 6.43 0.87
C ASN A 70 3.95 5.21 0.24
N ASN A 71 4.14 5.00 -1.06
CA ASN A 71 3.59 3.84 -1.76
C ASN A 71 4.05 2.52 -1.11
N ALA A 72 5.32 2.43 -0.72
CA ALA A 72 5.84 1.23 -0.08
C ALA A 72 5.22 0.98 1.31
N VAL A 73 4.96 2.04 2.09
CA VAL A 73 4.29 1.94 3.40
C VAL A 73 2.84 1.52 3.22
N ASP A 74 2.09 2.17 2.33
CA ASP A 74 0.67 1.89 2.10
C ASP A 74 0.46 0.45 1.62
N ILE A 75 1.34 -0.05 0.73
CA ILE A 75 1.29 -1.42 0.25
C ILE A 75 1.66 -2.41 1.37
N GLU A 76 2.69 -2.12 2.17
CA GLU A 76 3.06 -2.99 3.30
C GLU A 76 1.92 -3.08 4.32
N GLU A 77 1.25 -1.97 4.64
CA GLU A 77 0.10 -1.95 5.54
C GLU A 77 -1.08 -2.74 4.97
N SER A 78 -1.44 -2.52 3.70
CA SER A 78 -2.52 -3.28 3.05
C SER A 78 -2.26 -4.78 3.04
N LEU A 79 -1.02 -5.23 2.81
CA LEU A 79 -0.66 -6.64 2.87
C LEU A 79 -0.79 -7.23 4.27
N MET A 80 -0.54 -6.44 5.32
CA MET A 80 -0.72 -6.87 6.71
C MET A 80 -2.19 -6.94 7.11
N ASP A 81 -3.03 -6.03 6.61
CA ASP A 81 -4.47 -6.02 6.90
C ASP A 81 -5.22 -7.21 6.27
N HIS A 82 -4.75 -7.72 5.12
CA HIS A 82 -5.31 -8.90 4.47
C HIS A 82 -4.99 -10.24 5.17
N GLU A 83 -4.12 -10.23 6.18
CA GLU A 83 -3.85 -11.37 7.08
C GLU A 83 -4.73 -11.32 8.35
N ALA A 84 -5.74 -10.45 8.42
CA ALA A 84 -6.81 -10.56 9.41
C ALA A 84 -7.84 -11.61 8.95
N PRO A 85 -8.33 -12.52 9.81
CA PRO A 85 -9.38 -13.47 9.44
C PRO A 85 -10.61 -12.73 8.93
N ILE A 86 -10.88 -12.83 7.63
CA ILE A 86 -12.09 -12.32 7.03
C ILE A 86 -13.27 -13.16 7.55
N HIS A 87 -13.92 -12.69 8.61
CA HIS A 87 -15.28 -13.12 8.93
C HIS A 87 -16.21 -12.55 7.84
N GLN A 88 -16.34 -13.31 6.74
CA GLN A 88 -17.44 -13.15 5.80
C GLN A 88 -18.75 -13.50 6.53
N THR A 89 -19.33 -12.53 7.23
CA THR A 89 -20.75 -12.62 7.59
C THR A 89 -21.53 -12.23 6.34
N THR A 90 -21.81 -13.24 5.52
CA THR A 90 -22.91 -13.25 4.56
C THR A 90 -24.18 -12.81 5.29
N ALA A 91 -24.64 -11.59 5.04
CA ALA A 91 -25.98 -11.15 5.42
C ALA A 91 -26.65 -10.56 4.18
N CYS A 92 -27.12 -11.45 3.30
CA CYS A 92 -28.18 -11.13 2.38
C CYS A 92 -29.44 -11.91 2.81
N ALA A 93 -30.59 -11.23 2.76
CA ALA A 93 -31.93 -11.59 3.25
C ALA A 93 -32.14 -11.36 4.77
N SER A 94 -33.15 -10.62 5.25
CA SER A 94 -34.55 -10.58 4.77
C SER A 94 -35.32 -9.34 5.27
N GLN A 95 -36.05 -8.70 4.34
CA GLN A 95 -37.42 -8.16 4.46
C GLN A 95 -37.82 -7.18 5.59
N SER A 96 -38.24 -5.98 5.18
CA SER A 96 -39.51 -5.28 5.54
C SER A 96 -39.45 -3.87 4.91
N ALA A 97 -40.48 -3.23 4.37
CA ALA A 97 -41.90 -3.30 4.64
C ALA A 97 -42.74 -3.02 3.37
N GLN A 98 -43.97 -3.51 3.41
CA GLN A 98 -45.00 -3.39 2.39
C GLN A 98 -45.51 -1.95 2.28
N ALA A 99 -45.66 -1.45 1.05
CA ALA A 99 -46.53 -0.33 0.76
C ALA A 99 -47.52 -0.75 -0.33
N VAL A 100 -48.75 -0.99 0.14
CA VAL A 100 -49.98 -1.20 -0.64
C VAL A 100 -50.16 -0.09 -1.67
N SER A 101 -50.30 -0.45 -2.94
CA SER A 101 -51.15 0.27 -3.88
C SER A 101 -51.30 -0.55 -5.17
N GLN A 102 -52.46 -1.17 -5.34
CA GLN A 102 -53.13 -1.28 -6.64
C GLN A 102 -54.48 -1.97 -6.47
N SER A 103 -55.52 -1.14 -6.43
CA SER A 103 -56.92 -1.51 -6.55
C SER A 103 -57.26 -1.84 -8.01
N TYR A 104 -57.73 -3.05 -8.28
CA TYR A 104 -58.51 -3.33 -9.50
C TYR A 104 -59.69 -4.28 -9.22
N HIS A 105 -60.87 -3.68 -9.45
CA HIS A 105 -62.18 -4.17 -9.89
C HIS A 105 -62.60 -5.64 -9.80
N SER A 106 -63.88 -5.83 -9.47
CA SER A 106 -64.78 -6.71 -10.25
C SER A 106 -66.25 -6.29 -10.14
N PHE A 107 -66.86 -5.99 -11.29
CA PHE A 107 -68.30 -5.91 -11.56
C PHE A 107 -68.90 -7.33 -11.53
N PRO A 108 -70.13 -7.55 -11.02
CA PRO A 108 -70.86 -8.79 -11.28
C PRO A 108 -71.91 -8.60 -12.40
N MET A 109 -71.86 -9.47 -13.40
CA MET A 109 -72.94 -9.73 -14.35
C MET A 109 -73.56 -11.09 -13.99
N MET A 110 -74.84 -11.08 -13.64
CA MET A 110 -75.87 -12.12 -13.87
C MET A 110 -77.18 -11.68 -13.22
#